data_AF-A0A2E2NDB3-F1
#
_entry.id   AF-A0A2E2NDB3-F1
#
_cell.length_a   1.000
_cell.length_b   1.000
_cell.length_c   1.000
_cell.angle_alpha   90.00
_cell.angle_beta   90.00
_cell.angle_gamma   90.00
#
_symmetry.space_group_name_H-M   'P 1'
#
loop_
_entity.id
_entity.type
_entity.pdbx_description
1 polymer ?
#
loop_
_entity_poly.entity_id
_entity_poly.type
_entity_poly.pdbx_seq_one_letter_code
_entity_poly.pdbx_strand_id
1 'polypeptide(L)'
;MWVGVAGAAVVGVGLGAAIIVHSLGFVRYSSGVEGGLILTFGSLFAFGPPLVAAIYLGPVRRNLARSVLRARLRLCVFCGHDLSGRAHDEQRCPECGRILTTREAVRYWRRFLRGGDRRE
;
A
#
# COMPACT_ATOMS: atom_id res chain seq x y z
N MET A 1 18.46 17.08 -18.34
CA MET A 1 17.83 15.75 -18.44
C MET A 1 16.35 15.87 -18.05
N TRP A 2 15.48 16.14 -19.02
CA TRP A 2 14.02 16.24 -18.86
C TRP A 2 13.38 15.60 -20.10
N VAL A 3 13.47 14.28 -20.21
CA VAL A 3 12.81 13.51 -21.28
C VAL A 3 12.29 12.24 -20.63
N GLY A 4 11.03 12.23 -20.20
CA GLY A 4 10.45 11.05 -19.55
C GLY A 4 8.98 11.15 -19.17
N VAL A 5 8.42 12.36 -19.02
CA VAL A 5 7.03 12.53 -18.54
C VAL A 5 6.01 12.66 -19.68
N ALA A 6 6.44 13.00 -20.90
CA ALA A 6 5.52 13.25 -22.02
C ALA A 6 4.89 11.98 -22.64
N GLY A 7 5.48 10.79 -22.44
CA GLY A 7 4.99 9.55 -23.05
C GLY A 7 3.76 8.93 -22.38
N ALA A 8 3.58 9.15 -21.07
CA ALA A 8 2.49 8.53 -20.31
C ALA A 8 1.13 9.22 -20.54
N ALA A 9 1.12 10.51 -20.86
CA ALA A 9 -0.12 11.26 -21.08
C ALA A 9 -0.81 10.89 -22.41
N VAL A 10 -0.04 10.50 -23.44
CA VAL A 10 -0.60 10.19 -24.77
C VAL A 10 -1.31 8.83 -24.80
N VAL A 11 -0.86 7.86 -24.01
CA VAL A 11 -1.49 6.52 -23.93
C VAL A 11 -2.79 6.54 -23.12
N GLY A 12 -2.87 7.38 -22.08
CA GLY A 12 -4.08 7.53 -21.27
C GLY A 12 -5.26 8.20 -21.99
N VAL A 13 -4.98 9.19 -22.84
CA VAL A 13 -6.03 9.92 -23.58
C VAL A 13 -6.57 9.10 -24.75
N GLY A 14 -5.74 8.27 -25.41
CA GLY A 14 -6.18 7.39 -26.49
C GLY A 14 -7.15 6.29 -26.04
N LEU A 15 -6.90 5.66 -24.88
CA LEU A 15 -7.80 4.66 -24.30
C LEU A 15 -9.09 5.29 -23.75
N GLY A 16 -9.01 6.46 -23.12
CA GLY A 16 -10.19 7.19 -22.64
C GLY A 16 -11.12 7.61 -23.78
N ALA A 17 -10.56 8.11 -24.89
CA ALA A 17 -11.35 8.53 -26.05
C ALA A 17 -11.99 7.33 -26.78
N ALA A 18 -11.29 6.19 -26.88
CA ALA A 18 -11.86 4.96 -27.46
C ALA A 18 -13.05 4.44 -26.62
N ILE A 19 -12.95 4.48 -25.29
CA ILE A 19 -14.07 4.14 -24.40
C ILE A 19 -15.25 5.11 -24.60
N ILE A 20 -15.01 6.41 -24.69
CA ILE A 20 -16.07 7.42 -24.83
C ILE A 20 -16.74 7.34 -26.22
N VAL A 21 -15.99 7.14 -27.30
CA VAL A 21 -16.55 7.00 -28.66
C VAL A 21 -17.31 5.69 -28.82
N HIS A 22 -16.84 4.58 -28.24
CA HIS A 22 -17.61 3.33 -28.24
C HIS A 22 -18.88 3.44 -27.38
N SER A 23 -18.83 4.18 -26.27
CA SER A 23 -20.00 4.46 -25.42
C SER A 23 -21.04 5.33 -26.11
N LEU A 24 -20.62 6.39 -26.83
CA LEU A 24 -21.53 7.31 -27.51
C LEU A 24 -22.14 6.71 -28.80
N GLY A 25 -21.40 5.84 -29.50
CA GLY A 25 -21.95 5.07 -30.62
C GLY A 25 -23.00 4.04 -30.17
N PHE A 26 -22.87 3.50 -28.96
CA PHE A 26 -23.77 2.48 -28.42
C PHE A 26 -25.12 3.04 -27.94
N VAL A 27 -25.13 4.29 -27.42
CA VAL A 27 -26.34 4.94 -26.90
C VAL A 27 -27.43 5.18 -27.96
N ARG A 28 -27.07 5.20 -29.25
CA ARG A 28 -28.06 5.39 -30.34
C ARG A 28 -28.65 4.09 -30.88
N TYR A 29 -28.23 2.91 -30.40
CA TYR A 29 -28.58 1.61 -30.99
C TYR A 29 -29.39 0.66 -30.08
N SER A 30 -29.72 1.01 -28.83
CA SER A 30 -30.43 0.06 -27.93
C SER A 30 -31.77 0.59 -27.41
N SER A 31 -32.83 0.53 -28.23
CA SER A 31 -34.22 0.62 -27.76
C SER A 31 -34.80 -0.75 -27.38
N GLY A 32 -33.95 -1.70 -27.00
CA GLY A 32 -34.33 -3.05 -26.59
C GLY A 32 -33.53 -3.49 -25.37
N VAL A 33 -34.10 -4.46 -24.64
CA VAL A 33 -33.67 -5.13 -23.40
C VAL A 33 -32.14 -5.38 -23.23
N GLU A 34 -31.36 -5.31 -24.31
CA GLU A 34 -29.90 -5.47 -24.36
C GLU A 34 -29.11 -4.33 -23.70
N GLY A 35 -29.66 -3.11 -23.62
CA GLY A 35 -28.99 -1.98 -22.97
C GLY A 35 -28.77 -2.17 -21.45
N GLY A 36 -29.63 -2.93 -20.78
CA GLY A 36 -29.52 -3.21 -19.34
C GLY A 36 -28.39 -4.19 -18.98
N LEU A 37 -28.08 -5.13 -19.87
CA LEU A 37 -27.02 -6.11 -19.65
C LEU A 37 -25.64 -5.44 -19.70
N ILE A 38 -25.44 -4.47 -20.58
CA ILE A 38 -24.12 -3.85 -20.76
C ILE A 38 -23.76 -2.94 -19.58
N LEU A 39 -24.74 -2.25 -18.99
CA LEU A 39 -24.52 -1.45 -17.78
C LEU A 39 -24.20 -2.33 -16.55
N THR A 40 -24.83 -3.50 -16.44
CA THR A 40 -24.57 -4.44 -15.33
C THR A 40 -23.25 -5.17 -15.50
N PHE A 41 -22.91 -5.65 -16.69
CA PHE A 41 -21.59 -6.26 -16.95
C PHE A 41 -20.44 -5.25 -16.87
N GLY A 42 -20.62 -4.03 -17.41
CA GLY A 42 -19.60 -2.98 -17.36
C GLY A 42 -19.25 -2.56 -15.93
N SER A 43 -20.25 -2.46 -15.05
CA SER A 43 -20.02 -2.12 -13.63
C SER A 43 -19.34 -3.25 -12.85
N LEU A 44 -19.69 -4.51 -13.09
CA LEU A 44 -18.99 -5.66 -12.48
C LEU A 44 -17.51 -5.72 -12.87
N PHE A 45 -17.18 -5.43 -14.13
CA PHE A 45 -15.79 -5.39 -14.60
C PHE A 45 -15.03 -4.16 -14.10
N ALA A 46 -15.67 -3.00 -13.99
CA ALA A 46 -15.03 -1.78 -13.51
C ALA A 46 -14.76 -1.82 -11.99
N PHE A 47 -15.68 -2.38 -11.20
CA PHE A 47 -15.63 -2.32 -9.72
C PHE A 47 -15.28 -3.65 -9.05
N GLY A 48 -15.50 -4.79 -9.70
CA GLY A 48 -15.19 -6.11 -9.13
C GLY A 48 -13.69 -6.31 -8.86
N PRO A 49 -12.81 -6.19 -9.85
CA PRO A 49 -11.37 -6.36 -9.67
C PRO A 49 -10.74 -5.45 -8.60
N PRO A 50 -11.03 -4.13 -8.51
CA PRO A 50 -10.46 -3.30 -7.45
C PRO A 50 -11.00 -3.65 -6.06
N LEU A 51 -12.27 -4.07 -5.93
CA LEU A 51 -12.82 -4.54 -4.65
C LEU A 51 -12.14 -5.83 -4.20
N VAL A 52 -12.03 -6.81 -5.10
CA VAL A 52 -11.33 -8.07 -4.86
C VAL A 52 -9.88 -7.77 -4.47
N ALA A 53 -9.16 -6.95 -5.25
CA ALA A 53 -7.79 -6.55 -4.95
C ALA A 53 -7.68 -5.88 -3.57
N ALA A 54 -8.60 -5.00 -3.18
CA ALA A 54 -8.59 -4.37 -1.86
C ALA A 54 -8.80 -5.37 -0.72
N ILE A 55 -9.71 -6.34 -0.89
CA ILE A 55 -9.99 -7.39 0.09
C ILE A 55 -8.79 -8.34 0.26
N TYR A 56 -8.09 -8.70 -0.82
CA TYR A 56 -6.97 -9.64 -0.75
C TYR A 56 -5.63 -8.96 -0.44
N LEU A 57 -5.32 -7.80 -1.04
CA LEU A 57 -4.04 -7.10 -0.83
C LEU A 57 -4.00 -6.30 0.46
N GLY A 58 -5.13 -5.81 0.96
CA GLY A 58 -5.22 -5.05 2.21
C GLY A 58 -4.67 -5.81 3.42
N PRO A 59 -5.14 -7.04 3.70
CA PRO A 59 -4.62 -7.89 4.76
C PRO A 59 -3.14 -8.22 4.59
N VAL A 60 -2.69 -8.50 3.36
CA VAL A 60 -1.28 -8.80 3.05
C VAL A 60 -0.40 -7.60 3.39
N ARG A 61 -0.77 -6.39 2.96
CA ARG A 61 -0.06 -5.15 3.30
C ARG A 61 0.01 -4.92 4.81
N ARG A 62 -1.10 -5.13 5.52
CA ARG A 62 -1.15 -4.99 6.99
C ARG A 62 -0.27 -6.03 7.69
N ASN A 63 -0.26 -7.27 7.22
CA ASN A 63 0.55 -8.34 7.79
C ASN A 63 2.04 -8.10 7.52
N LEU A 64 2.41 -7.68 6.31
CA LEU A 64 3.78 -7.31 5.98
C LEU A 64 4.28 -6.16 6.87
N ALA A 65 3.50 -5.09 7.01
CA ALA A 65 3.83 -3.98 7.89
C ALA A 65 4.01 -4.44 9.34
N ARG A 66 3.13 -5.33 9.84
CA ARG A 66 3.28 -5.92 11.19
C ARG A 66 4.53 -6.77 11.32
N SER A 67 4.88 -7.55 10.31
CA SER A 67 6.10 -8.38 10.31
C SER A 67 7.36 -7.54 10.28
N VAL A 68 7.42 -6.52 9.42
CA VAL A 68 8.53 -5.55 9.37
C VAL A 68 8.65 -4.80 10.68
N LEU A 69 7.51 -4.39 11.28
CA LEU A 69 7.51 -3.82 12.62
C LEU A 69 8.12 -4.79 13.62
N ARG A 70 7.62 -6.02 13.73
CA ARG A 70 8.17 -7.03 14.65
C ARG A 70 9.66 -7.28 14.44
N ALA A 71 10.13 -7.29 13.20
CA ALA A 71 11.56 -7.40 12.89
C ALA A 71 12.33 -6.19 13.40
N ARG A 72 11.86 -4.96 13.14
CA ARG A 72 12.52 -3.73 13.63
C ARG A 72 12.44 -3.55 15.14
N LEU A 73 11.39 -4.06 15.77
CA LEU A 73 11.22 -4.03 17.23
C LEU A 73 12.28 -4.83 17.99
N ARG A 74 12.99 -5.74 17.30
CA ARG A 74 14.12 -6.47 17.85
C ARG A 74 15.42 -5.66 17.75
N LEU A 75 15.44 -4.52 17.08
CA LEU A 75 16.63 -3.69 16.95
C LEU A 75 16.68 -2.63 18.03
N CYS A 76 17.87 -2.40 18.59
CA CYS A 76 18.14 -1.28 19.47
C CYS A 76 17.91 0.04 18.72
N VAL A 77 17.09 0.91 19.29
CA VAL A 77 16.77 2.22 18.68
C VAL A 77 17.99 3.14 18.58
N PHE A 78 18.99 2.94 19.44
CA PHE A 78 20.16 3.82 19.54
C PHE A 78 21.33 3.39 18.67
N CYS A 79 21.69 2.10 18.69
CA CYS A 79 22.84 1.57 17.94
C CYS A 79 22.46 0.61 16.81
N GLY A 80 21.19 0.24 16.66
CA GLY A 80 20.74 -0.71 15.63
C GLY A 80 21.10 -2.17 15.88
N HIS A 81 21.74 -2.52 17.01
CA HIS A 81 22.10 -3.90 17.33
C HIS A 81 20.87 -4.79 17.52
N ASP A 82 20.96 -6.05 17.09
CA ASP A 82 19.88 -7.03 17.24
C ASP A 82 19.76 -7.53 18.68
N LEU A 83 18.58 -7.40 19.24
CA LEU A 83 18.22 -7.75 20.62
C LEU A 83 17.45 -9.07 20.67
N SER A 84 17.27 -9.77 19.55
CA SER A 84 16.55 -11.04 19.49
C SER A 84 17.14 -12.15 20.37
N GLY A 85 18.44 -12.05 20.70
CA GLY A 85 19.15 -13.00 21.55
C GLY A 85 19.03 -12.76 23.06
N ARG A 86 18.32 -11.72 23.50
CA ARG A 86 18.15 -11.44 24.93
C ARG A 86 17.19 -12.44 25.58
N ALA A 87 17.60 -13.01 26.70
CA ALA A 87 16.76 -13.89 27.50
C ALA A 87 15.71 -13.12 28.32
N HIS A 88 16.05 -11.89 28.72
CA HIS A 88 15.19 -11.02 29.53
C HIS A 88 15.13 -9.60 28.95
N ASP A 89 13.95 -8.99 29.02
CA ASP A 89 13.68 -7.63 28.53
C ASP A 89 14.52 -6.55 29.23
N GLU A 90 14.99 -6.82 30.45
CA GLU A 90 15.77 -5.90 31.28
C GLU A 90 17.29 -5.97 30.99
N GLN A 91 17.73 -6.89 30.13
CA GLN A 91 19.14 -7.00 29.77
C GLN A 91 19.63 -5.76 29.02
N ARG A 92 20.84 -5.31 29.35
CA ARG A 92 21.51 -4.21 28.65
C ARG A 92 21.84 -4.60 27.21
N CYS A 93 21.82 -3.62 26.33
CA CYS A 93 22.39 -3.79 25.01
C CYS A 93 23.90 -4.03 25.13
N PRO A 94 24.45 -5.08 24.50
CA PRO A 94 25.88 -5.38 24.57
C PRO A 94 26.74 -4.28 23.93
N GLU A 95 26.22 -3.62 22.89
CA GLU A 95 26.94 -2.55 22.17
C GLU A 95 26.88 -1.20 22.88
N CYS A 96 25.66 -0.71 23.19
CA CYS A 96 25.49 0.66 23.71
C CYS A 96 25.29 0.72 25.23
N GLY A 97 25.23 -0.42 25.93
CA GLY A 97 25.09 -0.50 27.38
C GLY A 97 23.72 -0.05 27.93
N ARG A 98 22.81 0.44 27.09
CA ARG A 98 21.49 0.93 27.51
C ARG A 98 20.54 -0.22 27.83
N ILE A 99 19.79 -0.05 28.91
CA ILE A 99 18.63 -0.88 29.24
C ILE A 99 17.49 -0.35 28.38
N LEU A 100 16.94 -1.20 27.52
CA LEU A 100 15.78 -0.87 26.72
C LEU A 100 14.87 -2.09 26.72
N THR A 101 13.74 -1.96 27.39
CA THR A 101 12.73 -3.03 27.42
C THR A 101 12.07 -3.15 26.05
N THR A 102 11.55 -4.34 25.72
CA THR A 102 10.80 -4.53 24.46
C THR A 102 9.64 -3.54 24.35
N ARG A 103 8.95 -3.25 25.46
CA ARG A 103 7.85 -2.28 25.50
C ARG A 103 8.29 -0.85 25.18
N GLU A 104 9.46 -0.43 25.66
CA GLU A 104 10.03 0.88 25.34
C GLU A 104 10.53 0.95 23.91
N ALA A 105 11.21 -0.09 23.42
CA ALA A 105 11.63 -0.19 22.03
C ALA A 105 10.41 -0.04 21.09
N VAL A 106 9.28 -0.70 21.41
CA VAL A 106 8.02 -0.54 20.69
C VAL A 106 7.51 0.90 20.70
N ARG A 107 7.55 1.56 21.85
CA ARG A 107 7.10 2.95 21.97
C ARG A 107 7.96 3.88 21.11
N TYR A 108 9.27 3.71 21.15
CA TYR A 108 10.21 4.50 20.35
C TYR A 108 10.03 4.28 18.85
N TRP A 109 10.01 3.03 18.38
CA TRP A 109 9.80 2.72 16.97
C TRP A 109 8.46 3.25 16.44
N ARG A 110 7.38 3.13 17.22
CA ARG A 110 6.09 3.72 16.85
C ARG A 110 6.16 5.24 16.72
N ARG A 111 6.86 5.92 17.63
CA ARG A 111 7.03 7.38 17.56
C ARG A 111 7.87 7.76 16.33
N PHE A 112 8.96 7.04 16.09
CA PHE A 112 9.84 7.29 14.96
C PHE A 112 9.12 7.10 13.62
N LEU A 113 8.38 6.01 13.45
CA LEU A 113 7.62 5.74 12.23
C LEU A 113 6.44 6.69 12.01
N ARG A 114 5.84 7.23 13.08
CA ARG A 114 4.82 8.29 12.96
C ARG A 114 5.41 9.68 12.69
N GLY A 115 6.66 9.91 13.09
CA GLY A 115 7.35 11.20 12.95
C GLY A 115 8.18 11.33 11.67
N GLY A 116 8.62 10.21 11.09
CA GLY A 116 9.41 10.17 9.86
C GLY A 116 8.64 10.55 8.60
N ASP A 117 7.31 10.53 8.65
CA ASP A 117 6.40 10.87 7.53
C ASP A 117 6.28 12.38 7.28
N ARG A 118 7.04 13.22 8.00
CA ARG A 118 7.08 14.69 7.88
C ARG A 118 8.40 15.22 7.29
N ARG A 119 9.12 14.38 6.55
CA ARG A 119 10.29 14.80 5.77
C ARG A 119 10.03 14.50 4.32
N GLU A 120 9.37 15.43 3.63
CA GLU A 120 9.51 15.73 2.20
C GLU A 120 8.75 17.02 1.90
#